data_AF-A0A838S292-F1
#
_entry.id   AF-A0A838S292-F1
#
_cell.length_a   1.000
_cell.length_b   1.000
_cell.length_c   1.000
_cell.angle_alpha   90.00
_cell.angle_beta   90.00
_cell.angle_gamma   90.00
#
_symmetry.space_group_name_H-M   'P 1'
#
loop_
_entity.id
_entity.type
_entity.pdbx_description
1 polymer ?
#
loop_
_entity_poly.entity_id
_entity_poly.type
_entity_poly.pdbx_seq_one_letter_code
_entity_poly.pdbx_strand_id
1 'polypeptide(L)'
;MLLVTLLGSVTVAQTGREDARDAIRRGNEKYARAEYELAIEEYRHISLSAGESHATSLYNIGVCYYELWNTDEAIVHYKRAVAARKGRYPMALHALGVALKDLKRLSEAKEALRQSIATSGGKYAPAHYMLGLLVMGEGDHEAAAASFREAIARSKDRFPASHNNLGVALARMGRVPEAKREFETALRQADGEFDEATHNLKLCRALLASPAKAQLASLKTVETTVRWLQ
;
A
#
# COMPACT_ATOMS: atom_id res chain seq x y z
N MET A 1 15.48 28.62 -39.26
CA MET A 1 16.30 28.06 -38.17
C MET A 1 15.52 27.43 -37.01
N LEU A 2 14.18 27.52 -36.93
CA LEU A 2 13.41 26.91 -35.82
C LEU A 2 13.15 25.39 -35.96
N LEU A 3 13.15 24.85 -37.18
CA LEU A 3 12.75 23.46 -37.43
C LEU A 3 13.82 22.42 -37.03
N VAL A 4 15.10 22.79 -37.15
CA VAL A 4 16.24 21.90 -36.86
C VAL A 4 16.48 21.75 -35.35
N THR A 5 16.27 22.80 -34.57
CA THR A 5 16.35 22.76 -33.10
C THR A 5 15.22 21.94 -32.48
N LEU A 6 14.03 21.97 -33.08
CA LEU A 6 12.88 21.19 -32.59
C LEU A 6 13.12 19.69 -32.77
N LEU A 7 13.61 19.26 -33.93
CA LEU A 7 13.94 17.85 -34.19
C LEU A 7 15.06 17.34 -33.26
N GLY A 8 16.13 18.12 -33.05
CA GLY A 8 17.20 17.74 -32.12
C GLY A 8 16.73 17.57 -30.67
N SER A 9 15.85 18.46 -30.19
CA SER A 9 15.30 18.37 -28.84
C SER A 9 14.36 17.17 -28.64
N VAL A 10 13.60 16.79 -29.68
CA VAL A 10 12.70 15.64 -29.67
C VAL A 10 13.50 14.33 -29.64
N THR A 11 14.57 14.22 -30.43
CA THR A 11 15.41 13.01 -30.46
C THR A 11 16.13 12.80 -29.13
N VAL A 12 16.73 13.85 -28.54
CA VAL A 12 17.41 13.75 -27.22
C VAL A 12 16.41 13.37 -26.12
N ALA A 13 15.19 13.91 -26.15
CA ALA A 13 14.15 13.55 -25.19
C ALA A 13 13.59 12.12 -25.40
N GLN A 14 13.67 11.57 -26.61
CA GLN A 14 13.32 10.17 -26.89
C GLN A 14 14.40 9.23 -26.38
N THR A 15 15.66 9.46 -26.73
CA THR A 15 16.80 8.65 -26.27
C THR A 15 16.89 8.63 -24.74
N GLY A 16 16.78 9.80 -24.08
CA GLY A 16 16.79 9.86 -22.61
C GLY A 16 15.61 9.16 -21.93
N ARG A 17 14.47 8.98 -22.62
CA ARG A 17 13.33 8.20 -22.10
C ARG A 17 13.55 6.70 -22.27
N GLU A 18 14.18 6.27 -23.34
CA GLU A 18 14.55 4.86 -23.56
C GLU A 18 15.62 4.42 -22.55
N ASP A 19 16.67 5.22 -22.38
CA ASP A 19 17.73 4.98 -21.38
C ASP A 19 17.14 4.87 -19.96
N ALA A 20 16.17 5.73 -19.63
CA ALA A 20 15.49 5.69 -18.34
C ALA A 20 14.65 4.42 -18.13
N ARG A 21 13.98 3.90 -19.18
CA ARG A 21 13.22 2.65 -19.09
C ARG A 21 14.14 1.47 -18.87
N ASP A 22 15.26 1.42 -19.58
CA ASP A 22 16.24 0.35 -19.41
C ASP A 22 16.91 0.38 -18.04
N ALA A 23 17.23 1.56 -17.53
CA ALA A 23 17.71 1.73 -16.15
C ALA A 23 16.68 1.25 -15.12
N ILE A 24 15.39 1.59 -15.29
CA ILE A 24 14.33 1.08 -14.42
C ILE A 24 14.26 -0.45 -14.48
N ARG A 25 14.31 -1.04 -15.67
CA ARG A 25 14.29 -2.50 -15.84
C ARG A 25 15.44 -3.17 -15.12
N ARG A 26 16.68 -2.72 -15.34
CA ARG A 26 17.87 -3.27 -14.66
C ARG A 26 17.81 -3.10 -13.14
N GLY A 27 17.31 -1.95 -12.66
CA GLY A 27 17.10 -1.73 -11.24
C GLY A 27 16.05 -2.69 -10.66
N ASN A 28 14.94 -2.92 -11.36
CA ASN A 28 13.89 -3.85 -10.92
C ASN A 28 14.39 -5.30 -10.86
N GLU A 29 15.25 -5.71 -11.81
CA GLU A 29 15.89 -7.03 -11.80
C GLU A 29 16.80 -7.22 -10.58
N LYS A 30 17.55 -6.17 -10.20
CA LYS A 30 18.39 -6.18 -9.00
C LYS A 30 17.54 -6.18 -7.72
N TYR A 31 16.49 -5.38 -7.68
CA TYR A 31 15.52 -5.39 -6.58
C TYR A 31 14.91 -6.79 -6.38
N ALA A 32 14.53 -7.47 -7.45
CA ALA A 32 13.97 -8.82 -7.38
C ALA A 32 14.95 -9.84 -6.79
N ARG A 33 16.26 -9.56 -6.86
CA ARG A 33 17.34 -10.34 -6.22
C ARG A 33 17.74 -9.81 -4.84
N ALA A 34 16.99 -8.85 -4.28
CA ALA A 34 17.29 -8.14 -3.03
C ALA A 34 18.64 -7.38 -3.04
N GLU A 35 19.16 -7.05 -4.23
CA GLU A 35 20.36 -6.24 -4.42
C GLU A 35 19.99 -4.74 -4.40
N TYR A 36 19.47 -4.25 -3.27
CA TYR A 36 18.80 -2.95 -3.18
C TYR A 36 19.74 -1.77 -3.46
N GLU A 37 20.97 -1.78 -2.96
CA GLU A 37 21.95 -0.73 -3.21
C GLU A 37 22.30 -0.65 -4.70
N LEU A 38 22.50 -1.80 -5.36
CA LEU A 38 22.76 -1.84 -6.79
C LEU A 38 21.53 -1.39 -7.60
N ALA A 39 20.32 -1.69 -7.12
CA ALA A 39 19.09 -1.17 -7.74
C ALA A 39 19.03 0.36 -7.67
N ILE A 40 19.36 0.95 -6.51
CA ILE A 40 19.46 2.40 -6.31
C ILE A 40 20.46 3.02 -7.30
N GLU A 41 21.61 2.38 -7.53
CA GLU A 41 22.59 2.86 -8.49
C GLU A 41 22.06 2.94 -9.92
N GLU A 42 21.21 2.00 -10.35
CA GLU A 42 20.55 2.08 -11.66
C GLU A 42 19.55 3.22 -11.72
N TYR A 43 18.76 3.43 -10.66
CA TYR A 43 17.70 4.43 -10.65
C TYR A 43 18.21 5.87 -10.52
N ARG A 44 19.30 6.11 -9.79
CA ARG A 44 19.75 7.47 -9.37
C ARG A 44 20.14 8.38 -10.53
N HIS A 45 20.50 7.80 -11.68
CA HIS A 45 20.98 8.55 -12.84
C HIS A 45 19.84 9.00 -13.78
N ILE A 46 18.59 8.61 -13.51
CA ILE A 46 17.45 8.99 -14.33
C ILE A 46 17.12 10.47 -14.11
N SER A 47 17.32 11.28 -15.15
CA SER A 47 17.19 12.73 -15.10
C SER A 47 15.75 13.22 -15.03
N LEU A 48 15.54 14.46 -14.59
CA LEU A 48 14.21 15.10 -14.55
C LEU A 48 13.52 15.16 -15.92
N SER A 49 14.30 15.27 -17.02
CA SER A 49 13.74 15.33 -18.38
C SER A 49 13.08 14.02 -18.82
N ALA A 50 13.36 12.90 -18.14
CA ALA A 50 12.69 11.62 -18.34
C ALA A 50 11.23 11.61 -17.81
N GLY A 51 10.77 12.71 -17.17
CA GLY A 51 9.38 12.93 -16.81
C GLY A 51 8.82 11.86 -15.89
N GLU A 52 7.86 11.08 -16.39
CA GLU A 52 7.23 10.00 -15.65
C GLU A 52 8.22 8.96 -15.11
N SER A 53 9.24 8.61 -15.89
CA SER A 53 10.28 7.66 -15.48
C SER A 53 11.12 8.19 -14.33
N HIS A 54 11.33 9.50 -14.24
CA HIS A 54 12.02 10.12 -13.11
C HIS A 54 11.21 10.01 -11.81
N ALA A 55 9.90 10.22 -11.88
CA ALA A 55 9.04 10.02 -10.72
C ALA A 55 9.02 8.53 -10.28
N THR A 56 8.96 7.61 -11.24
CA THR A 56 9.03 6.17 -10.96
C THR A 56 10.36 5.78 -10.34
N SER A 57 11.49 6.32 -10.82
CA SER A 57 12.80 6.01 -10.24
C SER A 57 12.93 6.53 -8.81
N LEU A 58 12.41 7.74 -8.51
CA LEU A 58 12.35 8.26 -7.15
C LEU A 58 11.51 7.37 -6.23
N TYR A 59 10.36 6.90 -6.70
CA TYR A 59 9.53 5.94 -5.96
C TYR A 59 10.30 4.64 -5.70
N ASN A 60 10.91 4.05 -6.72
CA ASN A 60 11.66 2.79 -6.59
C ASN A 60 12.89 2.91 -5.66
N ILE A 61 13.60 4.05 -5.67
CA ILE A 61 14.67 4.32 -4.71
C ILE A 61 14.10 4.37 -3.29
N GLY A 62 12.95 5.02 -3.08
CA GLY A 62 12.27 5.03 -1.79
C GLY A 62 11.90 3.62 -1.31
N VAL A 63 11.43 2.76 -2.23
CA VAL A 63 11.17 1.35 -1.94
C VAL A 63 12.44 0.63 -1.51
N CYS A 64 13.56 0.80 -2.23
CA CYS A 64 14.82 0.17 -1.87
C CYS A 64 15.30 0.61 -0.47
N TYR A 65 15.21 1.91 -0.15
CA TYR A 65 15.54 2.39 1.19
C TYR A 65 14.62 1.83 2.28
N TYR A 66 13.33 1.64 1.97
CA TYR A 66 12.40 1.02 2.90
C TYR A 66 12.77 -0.44 3.20
N GLU A 67 13.13 -1.23 2.17
CA GLU A 67 13.61 -2.62 2.34
C GLU A 67 14.96 -2.69 3.07
N LEU A 68 15.80 -1.66 2.95
CA LEU A 68 17.04 -1.48 3.70
C LEU A 68 16.85 -0.93 5.12
N TRP A 69 15.60 -0.83 5.59
CA TRP A 69 15.25 -0.31 6.93
C TRP A 69 15.68 1.15 7.15
N ASN A 70 15.99 1.87 6.07
CA ASN A 70 16.28 3.29 6.10
C ASN A 70 15.00 4.08 5.78
N THR A 71 14.04 3.99 6.70
CA THR A 71 12.67 4.50 6.50
C THR A 71 12.61 6.02 6.33
N ASP A 72 13.52 6.78 6.96
CA ASP A 72 13.59 8.24 6.80
C ASP A 72 13.99 8.63 5.36
N GLU A 73 15.00 7.97 4.77
CA GLU A 73 15.36 8.18 3.36
C GLU A 73 14.25 7.73 2.40
N ALA A 74 13.56 6.63 2.73
CA ALA A 74 12.39 6.20 1.97
C ALA A 74 11.32 7.30 1.89
N ILE A 75 11.02 7.95 3.02
CA ILE A 75 10.06 9.06 3.10
C ILE A 75 10.49 10.25 2.23
N VAL A 76 11.78 10.62 2.25
CA VAL A 76 12.32 11.70 1.41
C VAL A 76 12.07 11.40 -0.06
N HIS A 77 12.38 10.17 -0.49
CA HIS A 77 12.23 9.75 -1.88
C HIS A 77 10.77 9.62 -2.32
N TYR A 78 9.88 9.10 -1.47
CA TYR A 78 8.44 9.08 -1.76
C TYR A 78 7.86 10.49 -1.91
N LYS A 79 8.22 11.44 -1.02
CA LYS A 79 7.80 12.85 -1.14
C LYS A 79 8.27 13.47 -2.46
N ARG A 80 9.51 13.20 -2.88
CA ARG A 80 10.05 13.65 -4.17
C ARG A 80 9.30 13.04 -5.35
N ALA A 81 8.96 11.75 -5.31
CA ALA A 81 8.18 11.08 -6.35
C ALA A 81 6.77 11.69 -6.50
N VAL A 82 6.10 11.96 -5.37
CA VAL A 82 4.80 12.65 -5.33
C VAL A 82 4.90 14.06 -5.92
N ALA A 83 5.93 14.82 -5.56
CA ALA A 83 6.17 16.15 -6.11
C ALA A 83 6.40 16.13 -7.63
N ALA A 84 7.19 15.16 -8.14
CA ALA A 84 7.44 14.99 -9.57
C ALA A 84 6.17 14.67 -10.38
N ARG A 85 5.16 14.05 -9.74
CA ARG A 85 3.81 13.81 -10.30
C ARG A 85 2.78 14.86 -9.92
N LYS A 86 3.22 16.04 -9.45
CA LYS A 86 2.36 17.17 -9.03
C LYS A 86 1.27 16.74 -8.03
N GLY A 87 1.64 15.91 -7.06
CA GLY A 87 0.74 15.39 -6.03
C GLY A 87 -0.08 14.18 -6.46
N ARG A 88 -0.18 13.86 -7.76
CA ARG A 88 -1.03 12.77 -8.28
C ARG A 88 -0.25 11.47 -8.45
N TYR A 89 0.22 10.90 -7.34
CA TYR A 89 0.87 9.59 -7.35
C TYR A 89 0.35 8.71 -6.19
N PRO A 90 -0.84 8.10 -6.34
CA PRO A 90 -1.50 7.36 -5.27
C PRO A 90 -0.64 6.26 -4.65
N MET A 91 0.13 5.54 -5.48
CA MET A 91 1.03 4.47 -5.03
C MET A 91 2.15 5.00 -4.13
N ALA A 92 2.83 6.08 -4.52
CA ALA A 92 3.87 6.71 -3.70
C ALA A 92 3.30 7.35 -2.42
N LEU A 93 2.09 7.92 -2.47
CA LEU A 93 1.38 8.43 -1.29
C LEU A 93 1.02 7.32 -0.30
N HIS A 94 0.60 6.16 -0.80
CA HIS A 94 0.37 4.99 0.03
C HIS A 94 1.67 4.50 0.68
N ALA A 95 2.76 4.39 -0.09
CA ALA A 95 4.07 4.00 0.43
C ALA A 95 4.59 4.97 1.50
N LEU A 96 4.41 6.27 1.27
CA LEU A 96 4.67 7.31 2.26
C LEU A 96 3.84 7.08 3.53
N GLY A 97 2.54 6.78 3.40
CA GLY A 97 1.66 6.48 4.52
C GLY A 97 2.13 5.29 5.35
N VAL A 98 2.59 4.21 4.71
CA VAL A 98 3.13 3.03 5.41
C VAL A 98 4.43 3.35 6.13
N ALA A 99 5.39 3.99 5.45
CA ALA A 99 6.65 4.39 6.08
C ALA A 99 6.44 5.31 7.29
N LEU A 100 5.50 6.26 7.20
CA LEU A 100 5.14 7.14 8.31
C LEU A 100 4.48 6.39 9.47
N LYS A 101 3.63 5.39 9.19
CA LYS A 101 3.05 4.51 10.22
C LYS A 101 4.15 3.80 11.00
N ASP A 102 5.14 3.26 10.31
CA ASP A 102 6.21 2.48 10.95
C ASP A 102 7.08 3.35 11.87
N LEU A 103 7.29 4.61 11.50
CA LEU A 103 7.90 5.63 12.36
C LEU A 103 6.95 6.23 13.42
N LYS A 104 5.75 5.66 13.61
CA LYS A 104 4.72 6.14 14.56
C LYS A 104 4.23 7.57 14.32
N ARG A 105 4.44 8.12 13.11
CA ARG A 105 3.95 9.43 12.68
C ARG A 105 2.53 9.32 12.15
N LEU A 106 1.61 8.85 13.01
CA LEU A 106 0.28 8.37 12.60
C LEU A 106 -0.60 9.45 11.94
N SER A 107 -0.53 10.69 12.41
CA SER A 107 -1.29 11.81 11.81
C SER A 107 -0.86 12.08 10.37
N GLU A 108 0.45 12.09 10.10
CA GLU A 108 0.98 12.27 8.75
C GLU A 108 0.70 11.06 7.86
N ALA A 109 0.75 9.85 8.43
CA ALA A 109 0.40 8.63 7.72
C ALA A 109 -1.05 8.68 7.21
N LYS A 110 -2.00 9.05 8.07
CA LYS A 110 -3.42 9.22 7.68
C LYS A 110 -3.59 10.28 6.59
N GLU A 111 -2.86 11.38 6.67
CA GLU A 111 -2.92 12.43 5.65
C GLU A 111 -2.43 11.93 4.28
N ALA A 112 -1.28 11.27 4.23
CA ALA A 112 -0.75 10.70 3.00
C ALA A 112 -1.72 9.66 2.38
N LEU A 113 -2.36 8.84 3.20
CA LEU A 113 -3.35 7.85 2.74
C LEU A 113 -4.63 8.51 2.21
N ARG A 114 -5.14 9.55 2.88
CA ARG A 114 -6.29 10.34 2.38
C ARG A 114 -5.96 11.02 1.04
N GLN A 115 -4.75 11.53 0.89
CA GLN A 115 -4.29 12.08 -0.39
C GLN A 115 -4.19 11.00 -1.48
N SER A 116 -3.73 9.79 -1.14
CA SER A 116 -3.71 8.65 -2.08
C SER A 116 -5.12 8.31 -2.58
N ILE A 117 -6.09 8.24 -1.65
CA ILE A 117 -7.51 8.03 -1.96
C ILE A 117 -8.04 9.15 -2.86
N ALA A 118 -7.83 10.42 -2.47
CA ALA A 118 -8.34 11.57 -3.21
C ALA A 118 -7.77 11.65 -4.64
N THR A 119 -6.46 11.48 -4.79
CA THR A 119 -5.76 11.62 -6.08
C THR A 119 -5.98 10.44 -7.02
N SER A 120 -6.45 9.30 -6.51
CA SER A 120 -6.92 8.15 -7.31
C SER A 120 -8.41 8.21 -7.66
N GLY A 121 -9.14 9.26 -7.24
CA GLY A 121 -10.60 9.31 -7.37
C GLY A 121 -11.30 8.22 -6.56
N GLY A 122 -10.73 7.86 -5.41
CA GLY A 122 -11.24 6.84 -4.49
C GLY A 122 -10.93 5.39 -4.89
N LYS A 123 -10.20 5.15 -5.99
CA LYS A 123 -10.03 3.82 -6.58
C LYS A 123 -8.86 3.01 -6.03
N TYR A 124 -7.96 3.63 -5.25
CA TYR A 124 -6.76 2.94 -4.76
C TYR A 124 -7.06 2.14 -3.48
N ALA A 125 -7.49 0.88 -3.64
CA ALA A 125 -7.89 -0.01 -2.56
C ALA A 125 -6.86 -0.16 -1.41
N PRO A 126 -5.53 -0.27 -1.68
CA PRO A 126 -4.54 -0.40 -0.60
C PRO A 126 -4.54 0.78 0.38
N ALA A 127 -4.82 2.00 -0.09
CA ALA A 127 -4.88 3.16 0.79
C ALA A 127 -6.08 3.14 1.74
N HIS A 128 -7.24 2.65 1.29
CA HIS A 128 -8.39 2.42 2.16
C HIS A 128 -8.09 1.35 3.22
N TYR A 129 -7.45 0.26 2.82
CA TYR A 129 -7.07 -0.81 3.75
C TYR A 129 -6.11 -0.31 4.83
N MET A 130 -5.05 0.40 4.44
CA MET A 130 -4.07 0.94 5.39
C MET A 130 -4.69 2.01 6.30
N LEU A 131 -5.59 2.85 5.77
CA LEU A 131 -6.33 3.80 6.60
C LEU A 131 -7.21 3.07 7.63
N GLY A 132 -7.86 1.99 7.21
CA GLY A 132 -8.64 1.09 8.08
C GLY A 132 -7.82 0.51 9.22
N LEU A 133 -6.58 0.07 8.95
CA LEU A 133 -5.65 -0.40 9.98
C LEU A 133 -5.30 0.69 10.99
N LEU A 134 -5.02 1.91 10.53
CA LEU A 134 -4.68 3.03 11.41
C LEU A 134 -5.83 3.39 12.35
N VAL A 135 -7.04 3.56 11.82
CA VAL A 135 -8.20 3.93 12.65
C VAL A 135 -8.67 2.76 13.54
N MET A 136 -8.47 1.51 13.11
CA MET A 136 -8.66 0.34 13.96
C MET A 136 -7.73 0.39 15.19
N GLY A 137 -6.47 0.77 15.00
CA GLY A 137 -5.50 0.94 16.09
C GLY A 137 -5.87 2.05 17.08
N GLU A 138 -6.61 3.06 16.62
CA GLU A 138 -7.16 4.14 17.45
C GLU A 138 -8.45 3.72 18.20
N GLY A 139 -8.97 2.52 17.94
CA GLY A 139 -10.20 2.02 18.55
C GLY A 139 -11.49 2.41 17.82
N ASP A 140 -11.40 3.15 16.71
CA ASP A 140 -12.56 3.52 15.89
C ASP A 140 -12.92 2.37 14.95
N HIS A 141 -13.65 1.40 15.49
CA HIS A 141 -14.04 0.17 14.78
C HIS A 141 -15.07 0.43 13.67
N GLU A 142 -15.90 1.46 13.78
CA GLU A 142 -16.90 1.78 12.75
C GLU A 142 -16.19 2.41 11.53
N ALA A 143 -15.28 3.36 11.75
CA ALA A 143 -14.47 3.93 10.67
C ALA A 143 -13.55 2.90 10.02
N ALA A 144 -12.99 1.97 10.81
CA ALA A 144 -12.21 0.85 10.31
C ALA A 144 -13.04 -0.04 9.38
N ALA A 145 -14.25 -0.43 9.83
CA ALA A 145 -15.16 -1.25 9.04
C ALA A 145 -15.55 -0.56 7.72
N ALA A 146 -15.84 0.75 7.74
CA ALA A 146 -16.11 1.51 6.52
C ALA A 146 -14.91 1.49 5.55
N SER A 147 -13.71 1.69 6.06
CA SER A 147 -12.47 1.69 5.26
C SER A 147 -12.18 0.31 4.65
N PHE A 148 -12.36 -0.78 5.40
CA PHE A 148 -12.17 -2.14 4.86
C PHE A 148 -13.23 -2.50 3.81
N ARG A 149 -14.48 -2.03 3.97
CA ARG A 149 -15.52 -2.20 2.94
C ARG A 149 -15.16 -1.46 1.65
N GLU A 150 -14.65 -0.23 1.74
CA GLU A 150 -14.15 0.48 0.56
C GLU A 150 -12.96 -0.26 -0.06
N ALA A 151 -12.00 -0.74 0.72
CA ALA A 151 -10.90 -1.54 0.19
C ALA A 151 -11.38 -2.78 -0.59
N ILE A 152 -12.39 -3.49 -0.08
CA ILE A 152 -13.03 -4.63 -0.78
C ILE A 152 -13.71 -4.15 -2.07
N ALA A 153 -14.51 -3.09 -2.00
CA ALA A 153 -15.29 -2.58 -3.14
C ALA A 153 -14.43 -2.01 -4.28
N ARG A 154 -13.21 -1.55 -3.98
CA ARG A 154 -12.28 -0.98 -4.95
C ARG A 154 -11.22 -1.97 -5.44
N SER A 155 -11.08 -3.12 -4.79
CA SER A 155 -10.14 -4.15 -5.21
C SER A 155 -10.59 -4.78 -6.53
N LYS A 156 -9.63 -5.05 -7.42
CA LYS A 156 -9.87 -5.81 -8.66
C LYS A 156 -9.73 -7.33 -8.44
N ASP A 157 -9.03 -7.72 -7.39
CA ASP A 157 -8.73 -9.10 -7.04
C ASP A 157 -9.32 -9.47 -5.68
N ARG A 158 -9.26 -10.76 -5.34
CA ARG A 158 -9.61 -11.25 -3.99
C ARG A 158 -8.80 -10.49 -2.94
N PHE A 159 -9.45 -10.09 -1.84
CA PHE A 159 -8.79 -9.32 -0.77
C PHE A 159 -9.09 -9.93 0.61
N PRO A 160 -8.63 -11.16 0.89
CA PRO A 160 -8.97 -11.90 2.09
C PRO A 160 -8.57 -11.15 3.36
N ALA A 161 -7.42 -10.47 3.36
CA ALA A 161 -6.96 -9.67 4.50
C ALA A 161 -7.94 -8.54 4.89
N SER A 162 -8.60 -7.91 3.92
CA SER A 162 -9.60 -6.87 4.19
C SER A 162 -10.89 -7.47 4.79
N HIS A 163 -11.33 -8.63 4.30
CA HIS A 163 -12.45 -9.36 4.90
C HIS A 163 -12.14 -9.80 6.34
N ASN A 164 -10.95 -10.33 6.61
CA ASN A 164 -10.55 -10.68 7.98
C ASN A 164 -10.61 -9.44 8.91
N ASN A 165 -10.00 -8.33 8.51
CA ASN A 165 -9.95 -7.14 9.35
C ASN A 165 -11.32 -6.46 9.51
N LEU A 166 -12.19 -6.51 8.48
CA LEU A 166 -13.59 -6.13 8.59
C LEU A 166 -14.32 -7.01 9.61
N GLY A 167 -14.09 -8.32 9.58
CA GLY A 167 -14.62 -9.25 10.57
C GLY A 167 -14.18 -8.91 11.99
N VAL A 168 -12.90 -8.59 12.19
CA VAL A 168 -12.40 -8.15 13.50
C VAL A 168 -13.11 -6.88 13.96
N ALA A 169 -13.27 -5.89 13.07
CA ALA A 169 -13.94 -4.62 13.41
C ALA A 169 -15.39 -4.86 13.83
N LEU A 170 -16.12 -5.65 13.06
CA LEU A 170 -17.51 -6.03 13.33
C LEU A 170 -17.65 -6.77 14.66
N ALA A 171 -16.77 -7.73 14.93
CA ALA A 171 -16.80 -8.50 16.18
C ALA A 171 -16.56 -7.60 17.40
N ARG A 172 -15.62 -6.64 17.32
CA ARG A 172 -15.37 -5.66 18.39
C ARG A 172 -16.56 -4.72 18.62
N MET A 173 -17.38 -4.47 17.60
CA MET A 173 -18.66 -3.77 17.73
C MET A 173 -19.83 -4.66 18.20
N GLY A 174 -19.56 -5.93 18.56
CA GLY A 174 -20.59 -6.88 18.98
C GLY A 174 -21.40 -7.51 17.84
N ARG A 175 -21.07 -7.18 16.58
CA ARG A 175 -21.72 -7.70 15.36
C ARG A 175 -21.16 -9.06 14.96
N VAL A 176 -21.13 -9.99 15.92
CA VAL A 176 -20.49 -11.31 15.80
C VAL A 176 -21.03 -12.16 14.63
N PRO A 177 -22.35 -12.20 14.34
CA PRO A 177 -22.87 -12.94 13.19
C PRO A 177 -22.34 -12.42 11.85
N GLU A 178 -22.16 -11.10 11.71
CA GLU A 178 -21.62 -10.48 10.50
C GLU A 178 -20.11 -10.75 10.40
N ALA A 179 -19.39 -10.60 11.51
CA ALA A 179 -17.96 -10.93 11.57
C ALA A 179 -17.66 -12.37 11.11
N LYS A 180 -18.48 -13.33 11.56
CA LYS A 180 -18.37 -14.74 11.13
C LYS A 180 -18.43 -14.88 9.61
N ARG A 181 -19.36 -14.19 8.94
CA ARG A 181 -19.51 -14.25 7.47
C ARG A 181 -18.28 -13.68 6.75
N GLU A 182 -17.68 -12.63 7.31
CA GLU A 182 -16.47 -12.03 6.76
C GLU A 182 -15.26 -12.98 6.90
N PHE A 183 -15.08 -13.64 8.05
CA PHE A 183 -14.02 -14.64 8.21
C PHE A 183 -14.20 -15.84 7.28
N GLU A 184 -15.44 -16.32 7.10
CA GLU A 184 -15.74 -17.38 6.13
C GLU A 184 -15.43 -16.93 4.69
N THR A 185 -15.66 -15.65 4.37
CA THR A 185 -15.33 -15.09 3.05
C THR A 185 -13.82 -14.95 2.85
N ALA A 186 -13.09 -14.50 3.88
CA ALA A 186 -11.64 -14.45 3.86
C ALA A 186 -11.02 -15.83 3.60
N LEU A 187 -11.50 -16.87 4.30
CA LEU A 187 -11.04 -18.25 4.08
C LEU A 187 -11.38 -18.77 2.69
N ARG A 188 -12.60 -18.54 2.19
CA ARG A 188 -12.96 -18.94 0.82
C ARG A 188 -12.10 -18.25 -0.23
N GLN A 189 -11.74 -16.98 -0.03
CA GLN A 189 -10.89 -16.25 -0.97
C GLN A 189 -9.44 -16.73 -0.95
N ALA A 190 -8.96 -17.20 0.20
CA ALA A 190 -7.63 -17.76 0.40
C ALA A 190 -7.59 -19.29 0.22
N ASP A 191 -8.62 -19.89 -0.40
CA ASP A 191 -8.74 -21.34 -0.64
C ASP A 191 -8.53 -22.20 0.63
N GLY A 192 -8.89 -21.66 1.79
CA GLY A 192 -8.76 -22.29 3.11
C GLY A 192 -7.45 -22.01 3.85
N GLU A 193 -6.44 -21.45 3.17
CA GLU A 193 -5.10 -21.20 3.70
C GLU A 193 -4.99 -19.79 4.33
N PHE A 194 -5.70 -19.57 5.43
CA PHE A 194 -5.61 -18.30 6.17
C PHE A 194 -5.76 -18.48 7.69
N ASP A 195 -4.63 -18.55 8.39
CA ASP A 195 -4.58 -18.89 9.81
C ASP A 195 -5.31 -17.90 10.71
N GLU A 196 -5.18 -16.60 10.45
CA GLU A 196 -5.85 -15.55 11.24
C GLU A 196 -7.36 -15.65 11.10
N ALA A 197 -7.85 -15.84 9.86
CA ALA A 197 -9.28 -16.01 9.62
C ALA A 197 -9.82 -17.32 10.23
N THR A 198 -9.04 -18.41 10.20
CA THR A 198 -9.38 -19.68 10.84
C THR A 198 -9.51 -19.52 12.36
N HIS A 199 -8.52 -18.89 12.99
CA HIS A 199 -8.51 -18.60 14.42
C HIS A 199 -9.72 -17.73 14.81
N ASN A 200 -9.93 -16.64 14.09
CA ASN A 200 -11.02 -15.70 14.37
C ASN A 200 -12.40 -16.33 14.16
N LEU A 201 -12.58 -17.17 13.14
CA LEU A 201 -13.83 -17.89 12.89
C LEU A 201 -14.17 -18.86 14.02
N LYS A 202 -13.17 -19.61 14.52
CA LYS A 202 -13.34 -20.51 15.67
C LYS A 202 -13.82 -19.73 16.90
N LEU A 203 -13.23 -18.57 17.16
CA LEU A 203 -13.58 -17.70 18.26
C LEU A 203 -15.01 -17.15 18.14
N CYS A 204 -15.40 -16.67 16.95
CA CYS A 204 -16.78 -16.20 16.71
C CYS A 204 -17.81 -17.32 16.87
N ARG A 205 -17.50 -18.56 16.45
CA ARG A 205 -18.38 -19.71 16.66
C ARG A 205 -18.56 -20.02 18.14
N ALA A 206 -17.48 -19.94 18.94
CA ALA A 206 -17.57 -20.12 20.39
C ALA A 206 -18.43 -19.03 21.05
N LEU A 207 -18.22 -17.76 20.67
CA LEU A 207 -19.00 -16.62 21.18
C LEU A 207 -20.50 -16.71 20.88
N LEU A 208 -20.88 -17.27 19.72
CA LEU A 208 -22.28 -17.47 19.37
C LEU A 208 -22.92 -18.63 20.14
N ALA A 209 -22.13 -19.62 20.56
CA ALA A 209 -22.60 -20.74 21.38
C ALA A 209 -22.67 -20.39 22.88
N SER A 210 -21.75 -19.55 23.36
CA SER A 210 -21.71 -19.06 24.75
C SER A 210 -21.10 -17.65 24.78
N PRO A 211 -21.91 -16.58 24.97
CA PRO A 211 -21.41 -15.21 24.90
C PRO A 211 -20.48 -14.85 26.05
N ALA A 212 -19.17 -14.78 25.80
CA ALA A 212 -18.18 -14.30 26.76
C ALA A 212 -17.33 -13.18 26.16
N LYS A 213 -17.63 -11.91 26.49
CA LYS A 213 -16.96 -10.72 25.92
C LYS A 213 -15.42 -10.75 26.00
N ALA A 214 -14.85 -11.39 27.03
CA ALA A 214 -13.39 -11.50 27.20
C ALA A 214 -12.68 -12.18 26.02
N GLN A 215 -13.39 -12.99 25.24
CA GLN A 215 -12.83 -13.70 24.09
C GLN A 215 -12.48 -12.75 22.93
N LEU A 216 -13.18 -11.61 22.78
CA LEU A 216 -12.99 -10.67 21.66
C LEU A 216 -11.58 -10.04 21.61
N ALA A 217 -10.89 -9.97 22.74
CA ALA A 217 -9.51 -9.45 22.81
C ALA A 217 -8.49 -10.34 22.07
N SER A 218 -8.84 -11.61 21.82
CA SER A 218 -7.95 -12.58 21.16
C SER A 218 -8.08 -12.64 19.63
N LEU A 219 -8.90 -11.77 19.04
CA LEU A 219 -9.03 -11.62 17.58
C LEU A 219 -7.74 -11.09 16.97
N LYS A 220 -7.32 -11.67 15.85
CA LYS A 220 -6.09 -11.32 15.12
C LYS A 220 -6.40 -10.47 13.89
N THR A 221 -5.87 -9.25 13.84
CA THR A 221 -5.81 -8.47 12.61
C THR A 221 -4.60 -8.90 11.78
N VAL A 222 -4.67 -8.68 10.48
CA VAL A 222 -3.55 -8.90 9.57
C VAL A 222 -3.04 -7.53 9.11
N GLU A 223 -1.73 -7.31 9.20
CA GLU A 223 -1.07 -6.15 8.61
C GLU A 223 -0.25 -6.67 7.43
N THR A 224 -0.84 -6.82 6.24
CA THR A 224 -0.06 -7.23 5.06
C THR A 224 0.74 -6.04 4.54
N THR A 225 2.06 -6.20 4.39
CA THR A 225 2.90 -5.32 3.58
C THR A 225 2.71 -5.69 2.11
N VAL A 226 2.18 -4.76 1.29
CA VAL A 226 2.08 -4.96 -0.17
C VAL A 226 3.50 -4.92 -0.74
N ARG A 227 3.91 -5.94 -1.51
CA ARG A 227 5.16 -5.87 -2.29
C ARG A 227 5.06 -4.69 -3.26
N TRP A 228 6.00 -3.75 -3.13
CA TRP A 228 5.91 -2.41 -3.70
C TRP A 228 6.15 -2.30 -5.22
N LEU A 229 6.57 -3.39 -5.87
CA LEU A 229 6.91 -3.41 -7.29
C LEU A 229 6.13 -4.51 -8.00
N GLN A 230 5.06 -4.11 -8.70
CA GLN A 230 4.43 -4.84 -9.80
C GLN A 230 4.23 -3.89 -10.97
#